data_AF-A0A450U0Z8-F1
#
_entry.id   AF-A0A450U0Z8-F1
#
_cell.length_a   1.000
_cell.length_b   1.000
_cell.length_c   1.000
_cell.angle_alpha   90.00
_cell.angle_beta   90.00
_cell.angle_gamma   90.00
#
_symmetry.space_group_name_H-M   'P 1'
#
loop_
_entity.id
_entity.type
_entity.pdbx_description
1 polymer ?
#
loop_
_entity_poly.entity_id
_entity_poly.type
_entity_poly.pdbx_seq_one_letter_code
_entity_poly.pdbx_strand_id
1 'polypeptide(L)'
;MTGIRKIDDHTIEIETDGANPILIRDLASLYIMDKEWCEANTTTGTTSPEGDNPGNHANLHANGTGPFVVAEHTAGVRPRLLRNRHYWNKYLDPRSGMAKTIIENLVFL
;
A
#
# COMPACT_ATOMS: atom_id res chain seq x y z
N MET A 1 -13.39 -13.37 5.42
CA MET A 1 -14.23 -12.45 4.62
C MET A 1 -14.85 -13.27 3.52
N THR A 2 -16.15 -13.13 3.28
CA THR A 2 -16.87 -13.86 2.22
C THR A 2 -17.16 -12.98 0.99
N GLY A 3 -17.11 -11.65 1.16
CA GLY A 3 -17.28 -10.70 0.07
C GLY A 3 -16.87 -9.28 0.45
N ILE A 4 -16.60 -8.45 -0.56
CA ILE A 4 -16.34 -7.01 -0.43
C ILE A 4 -17.11 -6.29 -1.54
N ARG A 5 -17.86 -5.23 -1.21
CA ARG A 5 -18.71 -4.48 -2.14
C ARG A 5 -18.45 -2.97 -2.03
N LYS A 6 -18.34 -2.28 -3.16
CA LYS A 6 -18.36 -0.80 -3.21
C LYS A 6 -19.80 -0.34 -3.00
N ILE A 7 -20.03 0.55 -2.03
CA ILE A 7 -21.34 1.18 -1.79
C ILE A 7 -21.39 2.55 -2.47
N ASP A 8 -20.33 3.34 -2.30
CA ASP A 8 -20.13 4.65 -2.94
C ASP A 8 -18.62 4.95 -3.05
N ASP A 9 -18.25 6.18 -3.40
CA ASP A 9 -16.85 6.58 -3.62
C ASP A 9 -15.96 6.52 -2.38
N HIS A 10 -16.54 6.52 -1.17
CA HIS A 10 -15.79 6.49 0.10
C HIS A 10 -16.28 5.41 1.07
N THR A 11 -17.18 4.53 0.64
CA THR A 11 -17.77 3.48 1.47
C THR A 11 -17.62 2.11 0.82
N ILE A 12 -17.06 1.17 1.57
CA ILE A 12 -17.07 -0.26 1.24
C ILE A 12 -17.80 -1.04 2.32
N GLU A 13 -18.41 -2.15 1.92
CA GLU A 13 -18.97 -3.15 2.82
C GLU A 13 -18.13 -4.42 2.74
N ILE A 14 -17.82 -5.00 3.91
CA ILE A 14 -17.08 -6.26 4.04
C ILE A 14 -17.98 -7.26 4.73
N GLU A 15 -18.20 -8.39 4.07
CA GLU A 15 -18.99 -9.50 4.60
C GLU A 15 -18.07 -10.52 5.28
N THR A 16 -18.44 -10.97 6.47
CA THR A 16 -17.70 -11.98 7.25
C THR A 16 -18.56 -13.20 7.52
N ASP A 17 -17.92 -14.37 7.55
CA ASP A 17 -18.55 -15.62 7.97
C ASP A 17 -18.58 -15.67 9.50
N GLY A 18 -19.60 -15.05 10.10
CA GLY A 18 -19.71 -14.87 11.54
C GLY A 18 -18.89 -13.70 12.09
N ALA A 19 -18.85 -13.59 13.43
CA ALA A 19 -18.17 -12.51 14.12
C ALA A 19 -16.64 -12.61 13.99
N ASN A 20 -15.99 -11.55 13.52
CA ASN A 20 -14.52 -11.45 13.46
C ASN A 20 -14.02 -10.21 14.25
N PRO A 21 -13.70 -10.36 15.55
CA PRO A 21 -13.30 -9.22 16.39
C PRO A 21 -11.90 -8.66 16.05
N ILE A 22 -11.07 -9.41 15.32
CA ILE A 22 -9.72 -8.97 14.91
C ILE A 22 -9.70 -8.34 13.51
N LEU A 23 -10.85 -8.25 12.83
CA LEU A 23 -10.96 -7.72 11.46
C LEU A 23 -10.24 -6.38 11.29
N ILE A 24 -10.41 -5.45 12.22
CA ILE A 24 -9.80 -4.12 12.15
C ILE A 24 -8.27 -4.18 12.16
N ARG A 25 -7.69 -5.10 12.94
CA ARG A 25 -6.24 -5.32 12.96
C ARG A 25 -5.78 -5.93 11.64
N ASP A 26 -6.52 -6.89 11.10
CA ASP A 26 -6.14 -7.57 9.87
C ASP A 26 -6.24 -6.62 8.64
N LEU A 27 -7.21 -5.70 8.64
CA LEU A 27 -7.35 -4.65 7.63
C LEU A 27 -6.14 -3.71 7.57
N ALA A 28 -5.38 -3.54 8.65
CA ALA A 28 -4.15 -2.75 8.63
C ALA A 28 -3.05 -3.37 7.73
N SER A 29 -3.15 -4.67 7.44
CA SER A 29 -2.24 -5.39 6.53
C SER A 29 -2.77 -5.47 5.10
N LEU A 30 -3.98 -4.97 4.82
CA LEU A 30 -4.57 -4.98 3.49
C LEU A 30 -4.11 -3.73 2.72
N TYR A 31 -3.07 -3.88 1.90
CA TYR A 31 -2.59 -2.80 1.04
C TYR A 31 -3.52 -2.60 -0.17
N ILE A 32 -3.77 -1.35 -0.51
CA ILE A 32 -4.66 -0.94 -1.60
C ILE A 32 -3.85 -0.52 -2.83
N MET A 33 -4.25 -1.01 -4.00
CA MET A 33 -3.68 -0.66 -5.30
C MET A 33 -4.69 0.13 -6.15
N ASP A 34 -4.18 0.95 -7.06
CA ASP A 34 -4.98 1.67 -8.06
C ASP A 34 -5.58 0.69 -9.07
N LYS A 35 -6.90 0.81 -9.31
CA LYS A 35 -7.64 -0.14 -10.13
C LYS A 35 -7.22 -0.06 -11.60
N GLU A 36 -7.19 1.14 -12.15
CA GLU A 36 -6.86 1.41 -13.55
C GLU A 36 -5.43 0.95 -13.86
N TRP A 37 -4.49 1.16 -12.94
CA TRP A 37 -3.13 0.63 -13.04
C TRP A 37 -3.12 -0.90 -13.06
N CYS A 38 -3.89 -1.56 -12.19
CA CYS A 38 -3.96 -3.02 -12.18
C CYS A 38 -4.55 -3.57 -13.48
N GLU A 39 -5.59 -2.95 -14.03
CA GLU A 39 -6.21 -3.36 -15.30
C GLU A 39 -5.24 -3.16 -16.48
N ALA A 40 -4.56 -2.00 -16.55
CA ALA A 40 -3.59 -1.71 -17.61
C ALA A 40 -2.36 -2.62 -17.58
N ASN A 41 -2.01 -3.17 -16.41
CA ASN A 41 -0.84 -4.03 -16.21
C ASN A 41 -1.21 -5.50 -15.93
N THR A 42 -2.45 -5.92 -16.25
CA THR A 42 -2.92 -7.30 -16.11
C THR A 42 -2.63 -7.91 -14.72
N THR A 43 -2.89 -7.12 -13.67
CA THR A 43 -2.59 -7.44 -12.27
C THR A 43 -3.85 -7.45 -11.40
N THR A 44 -4.98 -7.90 -11.96
CA THR A 44 -6.24 -8.05 -11.23
C THR A 44 -6.36 -9.39 -10.51
N GLY A 45 -5.51 -10.37 -10.85
CA GLY A 45 -5.44 -11.67 -10.21
C GLY A 45 -4.32 -11.77 -9.17
N THR A 46 -4.50 -12.68 -8.21
CA THR A 46 -3.49 -13.02 -7.21
C THR A 46 -2.31 -13.75 -7.84
N THR A 47 -1.10 -13.45 -7.38
CA THR A 47 0.08 -14.26 -7.70
C THR A 47 -0.01 -15.60 -6.99
N SER A 48 0.32 -16.69 -7.70
CA SER A 48 0.40 -18.03 -7.11
C SER A 48 1.47 -18.06 -6.00
N PRO A 49 1.15 -18.58 -4.80
CA PRO A 49 2.15 -18.80 -3.75
C PRO A 49 3.09 -19.97 -4.07
N GLU A 50 2.75 -20.83 -5.04
CA GLU A 50 3.49 -22.05 -5.39
C GLU A 50 4.72 -21.77 -6.28
N GLY A 51 4.89 -20.52 -6.76
CA GLY A 51 6.08 -20.05 -7.48
C GLY A 51 6.27 -20.64 -8.89
N ASP A 52 5.30 -21.41 -9.34
CA ASP A 52 5.20 -22.06 -10.65
C ASP A 52 4.65 -21.14 -11.75
N ASN A 53 4.07 -20.01 -11.37
CA ASN A 53 3.68 -18.91 -12.26
C ASN A 53 4.73 -17.78 -12.18
N PRO A 54 5.13 -17.15 -13.31
CA PRO A 54 6.09 -16.03 -13.35
C PRO A 54 5.78 -14.77 -12.51
N GLY A 55 4.74 -14.78 -11.68
CA GLY A 55 4.26 -13.60 -10.97
C GLY A 55 3.41 -12.70 -11.86
N ASN A 56 2.99 -11.56 -11.32
CA ASN A 56 2.30 -10.49 -12.05
C ASN A 56 3.15 -9.20 -12.03
N HIS A 57 2.70 -8.19 -12.78
CA HIS A 57 3.45 -6.94 -12.92
C HIS A 57 3.70 -6.23 -11.59
N ALA A 58 2.76 -6.32 -10.64
CA ALA A 58 2.91 -5.73 -9.30
C ALA A 58 4.02 -6.37 -8.45
N ASN A 59 4.51 -7.58 -8.77
CA ASN A 59 5.61 -8.18 -8.02
C ASN A 59 6.91 -7.38 -8.13
N LEU A 60 7.13 -6.68 -9.24
CA LEU A 60 8.39 -5.96 -9.52
C LEU A 60 8.19 -4.47 -9.82
N HIS A 61 6.94 -3.99 -9.84
CA HIS A 61 6.62 -2.59 -10.11
C HIS A 61 5.85 -1.98 -8.95
N ALA A 62 6.09 -0.68 -8.72
CA ALA A 62 5.50 0.02 -7.59
C ALA A 62 4.15 0.66 -7.97
N ASN A 63 3.15 0.43 -7.13
CA ASN A 63 1.89 1.14 -7.10
C ASN A 63 1.54 1.42 -5.63
N GLY A 64 1.16 2.65 -5.30
CA GLY A 64 0.78 2.95 -3.92
C GLY A 64 0.60 4.44 -3.62
N THR A 65 -0.05 4.71 -2.49
CA THR A 65 -0.43 6.05 -2.02
C THR A 65 0.39 6.50 -0.81
N GLY A 66 1.49 5.79 -0.51
CA GLY A 66 2.36 6.05 0.63
C GLY A 66 3.22 7.32 0.51
N PRO A 67 3.97 7.67 1.57
CA PRO A 67 4.77 8.89 1.64
C PRO A 67 6.02 8.87 0.73
N PHE A 68 6.40 7.71 0.22
CA PHE A 68 7.56 7.51 -0.66
C PHE A 68 7.18 6.78 -1.94
N VAL A 69 7.91 7.04 -3.00
CA VAL A 69 7.84 6.34 -4.29
C VAL A 69 9.20 5.71 -4.59
N VAL A 70 9.18 4.55 -5.25
CA VAL A 70 10.41 3.88 -5.70
C VAL A 70 10.98 4.64 -6.89
N ALA A 71 12.20 5.16 -6.74
CA ALA A 71 12.94 5.79 -7.82
C ALA A 71 13.75 4.76 -8.60
N GLU A 72 14.34 3.81 -7.86
CA GLU A 72 15.20 2.77 -8.38
C GLU A 72 15.24 1.61 -7.40
N HIS A 73 15.15 0.39 -7.91
CA HIS A 73 15.30 -0.83 -7.14
C HIS A 73 16.06 -1.86 -7.97
N THR A 74 17.21 -2.29 -7.47
CA THR A 74 17.99 -3.40 -8.02
C THR A 74 18.25 -4.38 -6.90
N ALA A 75 17.91 -5.65 -7.12
CA ALA A 75 18.07 -6.70 -6.11
C ALA A 75 19.54 -6.81 -5.66
N GLY A 76 19.78 -6.93 -4.35
CA GLY A 76 21.12 -6.98 -3.77
C GLY A 76 21.84 -5.61 -3.70
N VAL A 77 21.22 -4.54 -4.21
CA VAL A 77 21.71 -3.16 -4.12
C VAL A 77 20.81 -2.37 -3.17
N ARG A 78 21.23 -1.16 -2.79
CA ARG A 78 20.43 -0.24 -1.97
C ARG A 78 19.26 0.33 -2.80
N PRO A 79 17.99 0.17 -2.37
CA PRO A 79 16.87 0.84 -3.01
C PRO A 79 16.97 2.35 -2.83
N ARG A 80 16.54 3.11 -3.85
CA ARG A 80 16.42 4.56 -3.78
C ARG A 80 14.95 4.96 -3.80
N LEU A 81 14.53 5.63 -2.73
CA LEU A 81 13.18 6.13 -2.56
C LEU A 81 13.17 7.66 -2.66
N LEU A 82 12.17 8.21 -3.35
CA LEU A 82 11.89 9.64 -3.37
C LEU A 82 10.62 9.91 -2.57
N ARG A 83 10.47 11.13 -2.06
CA ARG A 83 9.22 11.55 -1.44
C ARG A 83 8.09 11.60 -2.47
N ASN A 84 6.93 11.07 -2.11
CA ASN A 84 5.71 11.24 -2.88
C ASN A 84 5.18 12.67 -2.74
N ARG A 85 5.25 13.48 -3.82
CA ARG A 85 4.76 14.88 -3.81
C ARG A 85 3.24 14.96 -3.65
N HIS A 86 2.54 13.90 -4.00
CA HIS A 86 1.08 13.79 -3.96
C HIS A 86 0.58 13.07 -2.69
N TYR A 87 1.45 12.85 -1.70
CA TYR A 87 1.03 12.21 -0.46
C TYR A 87 -0.10 12.99 0.23
N TRP A 88 -1.16 12.27 0.59
CA TRP A 88 -2.42 12.84 1.05
C TRP A 88 -2.37 13.30 2.51
N ASN A 89 -1.65 12.58 3.38
CA ASN A 89 -1.54 12.93 4.78
C ASN A 89 -0.49 14.03 5.00
N LYS A 90 -0.94 15.29 4.97
CA LYS A 90 -0.08 16.46 5.15
C LYS A 90 0.46 16.62 6.58
N TYR A 91 -0.16 16.04 7.60
CA TYR A 91 0.35 16.08 8.98
C TYR A 91 1.62 15.26 9.15
N LEU A 92 1.76 14.21 8.34
CA LEU A 92 2.97 13.39 8.26
C LEU A 92 3.90 13.87 7.13
N ASP A 93 3.66 15.02 6.51
CA ASP A 93 4.62 15.64 5.59
C ASP A 93 5.69 16.36 6.42
N PRO A 94 6.98 15.97 6.37
CA PRO A 94 8.06 16.68 7.08
C PRO A 94 8.18 18.18 6.79
N ARG A 95 7.48 18.71 5.77
CA ARG A 95 7.36 20.15 5.52
C ARG A 95 6.29 20.82 6.39
N SER A 96 5.26 20.07 6.81
CA SER A 96 4.40 20.51 7.90
C SER A 96 5.26 20.55 9.15
N GLY A 97 5.34 21.69 9.83
CA GLY A 97 6.23 21.89 10.97
C GLY A 97 6.10 20.87 12.11
N MET A 98 5.04 20.06 12.10
CA MET A 98 4.78 18.93 13.01
C MET A 98 5.68 17.71 12.76
N ALA A 99 5.86 17.26 11.51
CA ALA A 99 6.57 16.01 11.21
C ALA A 99 8.09 16.14 11.28
N LYS A 100 8.65 17.37 11.18
CA LYS A 100 10.07 17.62 11.44
C LYS A 100 10.46 17.18 12.86
N THR A 101 9.59 17.45 13.84
CA THR A 101 9.77 17.10 15.25
C THR A 101 9.72 15.58 15.51
N ILE A 102 8.89 14.83 14.79
CA ILE A 102 8.75 13.38 14.97
C ILE A 102 9.97 12.64 14.39
N ILE A 103 10.47 13.06 13.22
CA ILE A 103 11.64 12.42 12.60
C ILE A 103 12.92 12.72 13.37
N GLU A 104 13.08 13.95 13.89
CA GLU A 104 14.23 14.29 14.74
C GLU A 104 14.25 13.45 16.03
N ASN A 105 13.10 13.12 16.63
CA ASN A 105 13.05 12.29 17.84
C ASN A 105 13.19 10.78 17.59
N LEU A 106 12.92 10.29 16.37
CA LEU A 106 13.01 8.86 16.06
C LEU A 106 14.43 8.42 15.63
N VAL A 107 15.32 9.37 15.31
CA VAL A 107 16.70 9.09 14.89
C VAL A 107 17.70 9.12 16.07
N PHE A 108 17.25 9.53 17.26
CA PHE A 108 18.06 9.59 18.49
C PHE A 108 17.66 8.54 19.56
N LEU A 109 17.03 7.43 19.16
CA LEU A 109 16.86 6.23 19.99
C LEU A 109 17.46 5.01 19.30
#